data_AF-A0A2S9GQC3-F1
#
_entry.id   AF-A0A2S9GQC3-F1
#
_cell.length_a   1.000
_cell.length_b   1.000
_cell.length_c   1.000
_cell.angle_alpha   90.00
_cell.angle_beta   90.00
_cell.angle_gamma   90.00
#
_symmetry.space_group_name_H-M   'P 1'
#
loop_
_entity.id
_entity.type
_entity.pdbx_description
1 polymer ?
#
loop_
_entity_poly.entity_id
_entity_poly.type
_entity_poly.pdbx_seq_one_letter_code
_entity_poly.pdbx_strand_id
1 'polypeptide(L)' 'FAAASRVTAEGAEWFRSMGTADSAGTRLLSVAGDCRAPGVYEVQWGVTLDDVLAMVGASDARAVQISGPSG' A
#
# COMPACT_ATOMS: atom_id res chain seq x y z
N PHE A 1 -5.83 7.26 12.60
CA PHE A 1 -6.89 8.30 12.73
C PHE A 1 -7.38 8.84 11.39
N ALA A 2 -6.50 9.19 10.43
CA ALA A 2 -6.92 9.72 9.12
C ALA A 2 -7.98 8.84 8.40
N ALA A 3 -7.78 7.51 8.36
CA ALA A 3 -8.75 6.59 7.79
C ALA A 3 -10.12 6.64 8.48
N ALA A 4 -10.17 6.76 9.82
CA ALA A 4 -11.43 6.87 10.56
C ALA A 4 -12.22 8.12 10.16
N SER A 5 -11.55 9.26 9.94
CA SER A 5 -12.20 10.47 9.44
C SER A 5 -12.84 10.26 8.06
N ARG A 6 -12.16 9.54 7.15
CA ARG A 6 -12.72 9.19 5.84
C ARG A 6 -13.90 8.23 5.95
N VAL A 7 -13.83 7.24 6.84
CA VAL A 7 -14.96 6.32 7.10
C VAL A 7 -16.18 7.07 7.60
N THR A 8 -16.01 8.08 8.47
CA THR A 8 -17.12 8.91 8.94
C THR A 8 -17.75 9.74 7.81
N ALA A 9 -16.94 10.22 6.86
CA ALA A 9 -17.41 11.05 5.76
C ALA A 9 -18.07 10.24 4.63
N GLU A 10 -17.49 9.09 4.25
CA GLU A 10 -17.88 8.31 3.08
C GLU A 10 -18.71 7.05 3.43
N GLY A 11 -18.74 6.68 4.71
CA GLY A 11 -19.43 5.50 5.22
C GLY A 11 -18.57 4.24 5.28
N ALA A 12 -19.03 3.27 6.08
CA ALA A 12 -18.34 2.00 6.31
C ALA A 12 -18.36 1.07 5.08
N GLU A 13 -19.42 1.13 4.27
CA GLU A 13 -19.53 0.32 3.05
C GLU A 13 -18.51 0.75 2.00
N TRP A 14 -18.32 2.06 1.81
CA TRP A 14 -17.27 2.61 0.95
C TRP A 14 -15.89 2.07 1.36
N PHE A 15 -15.55 2.12 2.65
CA PHE A 15 -14.26 1.63 3.13
C PHE A 15 -14.08 0.12 2.94
N ARG A 16 -15.15 -0.67 3.15
CA ARG A 16 -15.15 -2.13 2.93
C ARG A 16 -15.20 -2.55 1.47
N SER A 17 -15.59 -1.65 0.57
CA SER A 17 -15.57 -1.93 -0.88
C SER A 17 -14.15 -1.95 -1.47
N MET A 18 -13.15 -1.48 -0.71
CA MET A 18 -11.74 -1.49 -1.08
C MET A 18 -10.97 -2.52 -0.26
N GLY A 19 -9.92 -3.08 -0.85
CA GLY A 19 -9.06 -4.06 -0.19
C GLY A 19 -9.52 -5.50 -0.36
N THR A 20 -9.22 -6.35 0.62
CA THR A 20 -9.60 -7.77 0.63
C THR A 20 -10.68 -8.05 1.68
N ALA A 21 -11.24 -9.26 1.66
CA ALA A 21 -12.24 -9.69 2.64
C ALA A 21 -11.74 -9.55 4.10
N ASP A 22 -10.46 -9.85 4.35
CA ASP A 22 -9.85 -9.80 5.68
C ASP A 22 -9.18 -8.46 5.99
N SER A 23 -8.98 -7.58 5.00
CA SER A 23 -8.27 -6.31 5.16
C SER A 23 -8.91 -5.22 4.30
N ALA A 24 -9.79 -4.43 4.92
CA ALA A 24 -10.55 -3.38 4.26
C ALA A 24 -9.76 -2.06 4.10
N GLY A 25 -10.12 -1.31 3.06
CA GLY A 25 -9.63 0.03 2.79
C GLY A 25 -8.31 0.09 2.04
N THR A 26 -7.65 1.23 2.18
CA THR A 26 -6.32 1.51 1.61
C THR A 26 -5.26 1.56 2.70
N ARG A 27 -4.00 1.42 2.27
CA ARG A 27 -2.81 1.69 3.08
C ARG A 27 -1.87 2.62 2.31
N LEU A 28 -1.06 3.35 3.07
CA LEU A 28 0.07 4.09 2.52
C LEU A 28 1.31 3.20 2.58
N LEU A 29 2.00 3.08 1.45
CA LEU A 29 3.33 2.46 1.34
C LEU A 29 4.36 3.56 1.18
N SER A 30 5.36 3.58 2.06
CA SER A 30 6.58 4.38 1.87
C SER A 30 7.61 3.52 1.18
N VAL A 31 7.98 3.85 -0.05
CA VAL A 31 8.92 3.09 -0.86
C VAL A 31 10.20 3.90 -1.08
N ALA A 32 11.33 3.24 -0.87
CA ALA A 32 12.67 3.81 -1.02
C ALA A 32 13.65 2.72 -1.50
N GLY A 33 14.90 3.10 -1.77
CA GLY A 33 15.95 2.21 -2.25
C GLY A 33 16.07 2.22 -3.78
N ASP A 34 16.40 1.07 -4.36
CA ASP A 34 16.70 0.90 -5.78
C ASP A 34 15.41 0.91 -6.64
N CYS A 35 14.87 2.10 -6.86
CA CYS A 35 13.69 2.33 -7.68
C CYS A 35 13.75 3.70 -8.37
N ARG A 36 13.00 3.87 -9.47
CA ARG A 36 12.99 5.13 -10.24
C ARG A 36 12.10 6.20 -9.62
N ALA A 37 11.06 5.78 -8.92
CA ALA A 37 10.09 6.67 -8.29
C ALA A 37 9.95 6.30 -6.80
N PRO A 38 10.87 6.74 -5.93
CA PRO A 38 10.66 6.63 -4.48
C PRO A 38 9.55 7.58 -4.04
N GLY A 39 8.81 7.23 -3.00
CA GLY A 39 7.73 8.08 -2.51
C GLY A 39 6.68 7.36 -1.65
N VAL A 40 5.58 8.07 -1.40
CA VAL A 40 4.42 7.54 -0.68
C VAL A 40 3.32 7.20 -1.69
N TYR A 41 2.85 5.96 -1.64
CA TYR A 41 1.84 5.41 -2.54
C TYR A 41 0.61 4.98 -1.74
N GLU A 42 -0.56 5.48 -2.09
CA GLU A 42 -1.82 4.93 -1.59
C GLU A 42 -2.24 3.74 -2.44
N VAL A 43 -2.46 2.60 -1.79
CA VAL A 43 -2.81 1.33 -2.45
C VAL A 43 -3.91 0.64 -1.66
N GLN A 44 -4.73 -0.15 -2.33
CA GLN A 44 -5.66 -1.03 -1.64
C GLN A 44 -4.92 -2.21 -0.99
N TRP A 45 -5.48 -2.73 0.09
CA TRP A 45 -5.02 -4.01 0.63
C TRP A 45 -5.16 -5.12 -0.41
N GLY A 46 -4.24 -6.08 -0.40
CA GLY A 46 -4.18 -7.14 -1.40
C GLY A 46 -3.35 -6.81 -2.64
N VAL A 47 -2.83 -5.57 -2.77
CA VAL A 47 -1.80 -5.26 -3.78
C VAL A 47 -0.61 -6.21 -3.63
N THR A 48 -0.10 -6.71 -4.75
CA THR A 48 1.04 -7.64 -4.73
C THR A 48 2.37 -6.89 -4.67
N LEU A 49 3.43 -7.57 -4.25
CA LEU A 49 4.78 -6.99 -4.30
C LEU A 49 5.19 -6.66 -5.74
N ASP A 50 4.83 -7.49 -6.72
CA ASP A 50 5.15 -7.28 -8.12
C ASP A 50 4.49 -6.01 -8.68
N ASP A 51 3.23 -5.76 -8.32
CA ASP A 51 2.54 -4.50 -8.66
C ASP A 51 3.30 -3.30 -8.08
N VAL A 52 3.75 -3.39 -6.82
CA VAL A 52 4.51 -2.32 -6.17
C VAL A 52 5.84 -2.08 -6.87
N LEU A 53 6.60 -3.14 -7.18
CA LEU A 53 7.87 -3.02 -7.91
C LEU A 53 7.67 -2.38 -9.29
N ALA A 54 6.61 -2.76 -10.01
CA ALA A 54 6.26 -2.17 -11.28
C ALA A 54 5.90 -0.68 -11.15
N MET A 55 5.07 -0.31 -10.16
CA MET A 55 4.66 1.08 -9.89
C MET A 55 5.84 2.01 -9.62
N VAL A 56 6.83 1.55 -8.84
CA VAL A 56 8.02 2.37 -8.50
C VAL A 56 9.14 2.27 -9.53
N GLY A 57 8.95 1.43 -10.56
CA GLY A 57 9.93 1.21 -11.61
C GLY A 57 11.20 0.52 -11.12
N ALA A 58 11.09 -0.37 -10.14
CA ALA A 58 12.18 -1.25 -9.72
C ALA A 58 12.26 -2.46 -10.66
N SER A 59 13.48 -2.89 -10.96
CA SER A 59 13.76 -4.03 -11.85
C SER A 59 14.95 -4.82 -11.32
N ASP A 60 14.95 -6.12 -11.56
CA ASP A 60 15.97 -7.06 -11.04
C ASP A 60 16.13 -7.02 -9.50
N ALA A 61 15.01 -6.83 -8.79
CA ALA A 61 14.99 -6.85 -7.34
C ALA A 61 15.43 -8.22 -6.80
N ARG A 62 16.51 -8.24 -6.00
CA ARG A 62 17.04 -9.47 -5.37
C ARG A 62 16.49 -9.72 -3.98
N ALA A 63 16.16 -8.64 -3.27
CA ALA A 63 15.57 -8.66 -1.95
C ALA A 63 14.72 -7.41 -1.76
N VAL A 64 13.66 -7.52 -0.97
CA VAL A 64 12.82 -6.39 -0.55
C VAL A 64 12.62 -6.51 0.96
N GLN A 65 12.87 -5.42 1.68
CA GLN A 65 12.57 -5.33 3.10
C GLN A 65 11.16 -4.75 3.27
N ILE A 66 10.27 -5.55 3.87
CA ILE A 66 8.88 -5.17 4.09
C ILE A 66 8.70 -4.82 5.57
N SER A 67 7.92 -3.80 5.88
CA SER A 67 7.64 -3.37 7.27
C SER A 67 8.89 -2.94 8.09
N GLY A 68 9.96 -2.54 7.41
CA GLY A 68 11.20 -2.08 8.04
C GLY A 68 12.01 -3.24 8.66
N PRO A 69 12.94 -2.97 9.61
CA PRO A 69 13.82 -3.99 10.19
C PRO A 69 13.11 -5.01 11.09
N SER A 70 11.84 -4.79 11.40
CA SER A 70 11.04 -5.69 12.25
C SER A 70 10.14 -6.63 11.46
N GLY A 71 10.10 -6.49 10.12
CA GLY A 71 9.33 -7.37 9.25
C GLY A 71 9.99 -8.72 9.01
#